data_AF-A0AAW1FX71-F1
#
_entry.id   AF-A0AAW1FX71-F1
#
_cell.length_a   1.000
_cell.length_b   1.000
_cell.length_c   1.000
_cell.angle_alpha   90.00
_cell.angle_beta   90.00
_cell.angle_gamma   90.00
#
_symmetry.space_group_name_H-M   'P 1'
#
loop_
_entity.id
_entity.type
_entity.pdbx_description
1 polymer ?
#
loop_
_entity_poly.entity_id
_entity_poly.type
_entity_poly.pdbx_seq_one_letter_code
_entity_poly.pdbx_strand_id
1 'polypeptide(L)'
;MAVEEGEEALRQEQMRVQELQQQLEQERALSLRKDREEEERREAVQVSSEQQRSEVTALKGQVEQERVPCSNLRRELQIEQSRSLLLEKCLEDTQKELDDERQLSAHQRELNLQDKTRPERLLTEAESCQVEIHSKLENAGRKLEEERDRCSRQVGELGHRHEADAARDGKFLSDMRAQLEQERGQGEELVVEMDKLRAELLQSRRKWEEEDRMRRVELQREQEAAARHRVAMETLKEQKRETSCALEMERERSKRHGVELAELKERLRLLKDKEREREEQWEREKRKEKQEQMERKRRQDRTNTKLCQLELLRQQDQQRMQELQRILLELKREEREIAAQRLSGRPTGQHHTAASSQHRQSDFQAGSAQLNQQTSSPSLPERLLKENSELTERVTSLSQERVALKHTLACTERQLRCTENELAKLTTETENRPINDVTSTSKIQRLYERYLRAEIFRKALVYQKRYLLLLVGDFQHCERHTLYLISRMGAWPSPPLSHNRPLGRFRAAVRVVIAVLRMKFLTRKWQRAIRRLSVSGTVNGHAQGPKAEVLRQQHPRLKFNSPPNRDSSAVHRDTVSALVPPTKSPFRLHNRVYSSTSLGSEHSGGTSEDPERSLTEYIHRIEKVLQRLV
;
A
#
# COMPACT_ATOMS: atom_id res chain seq x y z
N MET A 1 47.21 258.25 -49.82
CA MET A 1 47.66 257.42 -50.96
C MET A 1 48.72 256.40 -50.53
N ALA A 2 48.43 255.56 -49.52
CA ALA A 2 49.33 254.49 -49.04
C ALA A 2 48.72 253.56 -47.96
N VAL A 3 47.50 253.83 -47.48
CA VAL A 3 46.92 253.15 -46.29
C VAL A 3 45.68 252.32 -46.64
N GLU A 4 44.89 252.77 -47.62
CA GLU A 4 43.59 252.16 -47.96
C GLU A 4 43.72 250.76 -48.58
N GLU A 5 44.76 250.51 -49.39
CA GLU A 5 45.03 249.21 -50.03
C GLU A 5 45.29 248.07 -49.01
N GLY A 6 45.71 248.40 -47.79
CA GLY A 6 45.99 247.41 -46.74
C GLY A 6 44.74 246.80 -46.10
N GLU A 7 43.61 247.52 -46.08
CA GLU A 7 42.39 247.02 -45.42
C GLU A 7 41.59 246.05 -46.29
N GLU A 8 41.62 246.22 -47.61
CA GLU A 8 40.84 245.38 -48.52
C GLU A 8 41.38 243.94 -48.59
N ALA A 9 42.71 243.77 -48.57
CA ALA A 9 43.36 242.47 -48.51
C ALA A 9 42.97 241.67 -47.24
N LEU A 10 42.87 242.34 -46.09
CA LEU A 10 42.47 241.72 -44.82
C LEU A 10 41.02 241.21 -44.88
N ARG A 11 40.12 241.97 -45.51
CA ARG A 11 38.70 241.58 -45.69
C ARG A 11 38.56 240.34 -46.59
N GLN A 12 39.38 240.23 -47.63
CA GLN A 12 39.36 239.07 -48.53
C GLN A 12 39.81 237.78 -47.84
N GLU A 13 40.89 237.79 -47.07
CA GLU A 13 41.34 236.60 -46.33
C GLU A 13 40.38 236.23 -45.19
N GLN A 14 39.70 237.19 -44.55
CA GLN A 14 38.64 236.89 -43.57
C GLN A 14 37.46 236.13 -44.18
N MET A 15 37.02 236.47 -45.40
CA MET A 15 36.00 235.70 -46.13
C MET A 15 36.48 234.27 -46.41
N ARG A 16 37.74 234.12 -46.85
CA ARG A 16 38.37 232.84 -47.18
C ARG A 16 38.44 231.88 -45.99
N VAL A 17 38.76 232.41 -44.81
CA VAL A 17 38.76 231.65 -43.56
C VAL A 17 37.35 231.17 -43.20
N GLN A 18 36.31 232.00 -43.41
CA GLN A 18 34.91 231.60 -43.15
C GLN A 18 34.44 230.49 -44.10
N GLU A 19 34.78 230.55 -45.40
CA GLU A 19 34.45 229.46 -46.35
C GLU A 19 35.12 228.14 -45.95
N LEU A 20 36.41 228.16 -45.58
CA LEU A 20 37.13 226.97 -45.12
C LEU A 20 36.58 226.42 -43.79
N GLN A 21 36.11 227.28 -42.88
CA GLN A 21 35.42 226.83 -41.66
C GLN A 21 34.09 226.14 -41.99
N GLN A 22 33.28 226.68 -42.91
CA GLN A 22 32.04 226.02 -43.34
C GLN A 22 32.28 224.66 -44.01
N GLN A 23 33.33 224.55 -44.84
CA GLN A 23 33.71 223.27 -45.46
C GLN A 23 34.10 222.22 -44.40
N LEU A 24 34.93 222.61 -43.42
CA LEU A 24 35.34 221.74 -42.33
C LEU A 24 34.16 221.30 -41.44
N GLU A 25 33.17 222.16 -41.23
CA GLU A 25 31.94 221.82 -40.51
C GLU A 25 31.05 220.85 -41.32
N GLN A 26 30.96 221.01 -42.64
CA GLN A 26 30.25 220.07 -43.52
C GLN A 26 30.93 218.69 -43.56
N GLU A 27 32.26 218.62 -43.67
CA GLU A 27 32.98 217.34 -43.62
C GLU A 27 32.79 216.62 -42.28
N ARG A 28 32.87 217.34 -41.16
CA ARG A 28 32.59 216.79 -39.82
C ARG A 28 31.16 216.25 -39.69
N ALA A 29 30.18 216.97 -40.23
CA ALA A 29 28.78 216.53 -40.25
C ALA A 29 28.57 215.30 -41.15
N LEU A 30 29.36 215.14 -42.22
CA LEU A 30 29.34 213.96 -43.09
C LEU A 30 30.06 212.76 -42.46
N SER A 31 31.16 212.95 -41.75
CA SER A 31 31.81 211.87 -40.97
C SER A 31 30.83 211.33 -39.94
N LEU A 32 30.28 212.19 -39.06
CA LEU A 32 29.33 211.80 -38.02
C LEU A 32 28.06 211.09 -38.53
N ARG A 33 27.70 211.26 -39.81
CA ARG A 33 26.66 210.47 -40.47
C ARG A 33 27.16 209.09 -40.88
N LYS A 34 28.31 209.00 -41.56
CA LYS A 34 28.94 207.72 -41.92
C LYS A 34 29.27 206.86 -40.69
N ASP A 35 29.83 207.47 -39.65
CA ASP A 35 30.21 206.80 -38.41
C ASP A 35 28.97 206.14 -37.76
N ARG A 36 27.83 206.86 -37.73
CA ARG A 36 26.54 206.32 -37.28
C ARG A 36 25.99 205.23 -38.20
N GLU A 37 26.01 205.43 -39.52
CA GLU A 37 25.56 204.37 -40.44
C GLU A 37 26.43 203.11 -40.36
N GLU A 38 27.73 203.21 -40.05
CA GLU A 38 28.59 202.06 -39.79
C GLU A 38 28.29 201.41 -38.43
N GLU A 39 27.97 202.19 -37.41
CA GLU A 39 27.55 201.69 -36.10
C GLU A 39 26.20 200.95 -36.19
N GLU A 40 25.19 201.54 -36.83
CA GLU A 40 23.89 200.91 -37.15
C GLU A 40 24.07 199.60 -37.96
N ARG A 41 25.00 199.57 -38.93
CA ARG A 41 25.33 198.35 -39.70
C ARG A 41 26.00 197.29 -38.83
N ARG A 42 26.89 197.67 -37.90
CA ARG A 42 27.54 196.75 -36.95
C ARG A 42 26.52 196.17 -35.98
N GLU A 43 25.65 197.01 -35.41
CA GLU A 43 24.56 196.58 -34.53
C GLU A 43 23.59 195.63 -35.24
N ALA A 44 23.15 195.94 -36.47
CA ALA A 44 22.27 195.06 -37.24
C ALA A 44 22.90 193.68 -37.51
N VAL A 45 24.21 193.63 -37.81
CA VAL A 45 24.95 192.36 -37.98
C VAL A 45 25.11 191.63 -36.64
N GLN A 46 25.36 192.33 -35.53
CA GLN A 46 25.44 191.73 -34.21
C GLN A 46 24.09 191.14 -33.77
N VAL A 47 23.00 191.89 -33.90
CA VAL A 47 21.64 191.42 -33.59
C VAL A 47 21.27 190.21 -34.45
N SER A 48 21.59 190.22 -35.75
CA SER A 48 21.39 189.04 -36.62
C SER A 48 22.25 187.84 -36.19
N SER A 49 23.47 188.06 -35.69
CA SER A 49 24.35 186.99 -35.20
C SER A 49 23.87 186.41 -33.86
N GLU A 50 23.39 187.27 -32.96
CA GLU A 50 22.81 186.88 -31.67
C GLU A 50 21.48 186.16 -31.84
N GLN A 51 20.63 186.62 -32.77
CA GLN A 51 19.41 185.90 -33.14
C GLN A 51 19.74 184.50 -33.69
N GLN A 52 20.64 184.37 -34.66
CA GLN A 52 21.08 183.06 -35.18
C GLN A 52 21.67 182.16 -34.09
N ARG A 53 22.44 182.72 -33.14
CA ARG A 53 22.93 181.96 -31.97
C ARG A 53 21.78 181.47 -31.09
N SER A 54 20.75 182.28 -30.87
CA SER A 54 19.56 181.89 -30.09
C SER A 54 18.72 180.82 -30.81
N GLU A 55 18.61 180.88 -32.13
CA GLU A 55 17.96 179.86 -32.95
C GLU A 55 18.74 178.54 -32.91
N VAL A 56 20.07 178.58 -33.00
CA VAL A 56 20.94 177.40 -32.89
C VAL A 56 20.89 176.77 -31.49
N THR A 57 20.84 177.55 -30.40
CA THR A 57 20.69 176.99 -29.05
C THR A 57 19.28 176.43 -28.81
N ALA A 58 18.23 177.05 -29.35
CA ALA A 58 16.87 176.53 -29.30
C ALA A 58 16.73 175.21 -30.07
N LEU A 59 17.23 175.15 -31.31
CA LEU A 59 17.25 173.93 -32.14
C LEU A 59 18.06 172.81 -31.48
N LYS A 60 19.22 173.13 -30.88
CA LYS A 60 20.00 172.17 -30.10
C LYS A 60 19.19 171.63 -28.92
N GLY A 61 18.49 172.50 -28.19
CA GLY A 61 17.59 172.11 -27.09
C GLY A 61 16.48 171.15 -27.55
N GLN A 62 15.87 171.41 -28.71
CA GLN A 62 14.87 170.53 -29.32
C GLN A 62 15.46 169.17 -29.72
N VAL A 63 16.64 169.14 -30.36
CA VAL A 63 17.31 167.87 -30.71
C VAL A 63 17.71 167.07 -29.47
N GLU A 64 18.15 167.72 -28.39
CA GLU A 64 18.43 167.04 -27.12
C GLU A 64 17.13 166.56 -26.44
N GLN A 65 16.03 167.32 -26.55
CA GLN A 65 14.70 166.92 -26.07
C GLN A 65 14.13 165.72 -26.83
N GLU A 66 14.28 165.62 -28.15
CA GLU A 66 13.84 164.47 -28.96
C GLU A 66 14.75 163.24 -28.82
N ARG A 67 16.03 163.44 -28.50
CA ARG A 67 16.97 162.34 -28.27
C ARG A 67 16.57 161.47 -27.08
N VAL A 68 15.91 162.03 -26.07
CA VAL A 68 15.42 161.29 -24.89
C VAL A 68 14.31 160.28 -25.24
N PRO A 69 13.15 160.65 -25.82
CA PRO A 69 12.14 159.69 -26.25
C PRO A 69 12.66 158.74 -27.31
N CYS A 70 13.54 159.16 -28.24
CA CYS A 70 14.18 158.25 -29.20
C CYS A 70 15.12 157.22 -28.54
N SER A 71 15.65 157.50 -27.35
CA SER A 71 16.43 156.57 -26.54
C SER A 71 15.51 155.64 -25.73
N ASN A 72 14.45 156.19 -25.13
CA ASN A 72 13.47 155.42 -24.37
C ASN A 72 12.72 154.42 -25.26
N LEU A 73 12.19 154.85 -26.39
CA LEU A 73 11.47 154.00 -27.34
C LEU A 73 12.36 152.87 -27.89
N ARG A 74 13.67 153.12 -28.06
CA ARG A 74 14.65 152.11 -28.46
C ARG A 74 14.90 151.08 -27.36
N ARG A 75 14.91 151.51 -26.09
CA ARG A 75 15.00 150.62 -24.92
C ARG A 75 13.71 149.83 -24.70
N GLU A 76 12.55 150.43 -24.91
CA GLU A 76 11.24 149.76 -24.88
C GLU A 76 11.13 148.71 -25.98
N LEU A 77 11.54 149.04 -27.21
CA LEU A 77 11.63 148.07 -28.31
C LEU A 77 12.58 146.91 -27.98
N GLN A 78 13.74 147.17 -27.35
CA GLN A 78 14.64 146.11 -26.89
C GLN A 78 14.02 145.24 -25.78
N ILE A 79 13.26 145.85 -24.87
CA ILE A 79 12.50 145.13 -23.83
C ILE A 79 11.42 144.27 -24.48
N GLU A 80 10.62 144.79 -25.42
CA GLU A 80 9.60 144.01 -26.13
C GLU A 80 10.19 142.92 -27.02
N GLN A 81 11.36 143.13 -27.63
CA GLN A 81 12.11 142.07 -28.33
C GLN A 81 12.52 140.95 -27.35
N SER A 82 13.08 141.29 -26.19
CA SER A 82 13.41 140.29 -25.16
C SER A 82 12.19 139.58 -24.56
N ARG A 83 11.06 140.28 -24.42
CA ARG A 83 9.77 139.69 -24.01
C ARG A 83 9.22 138.75 -25.08
N SER A 84 9.32 139.13 -26.35
CA SER A 84 8.88 138.31 -27.49
C SER A 84 9.70 137.03 -27.57
N LEU A 85 11.04 137.11 -27.47
CA LEU A 85 11.92 135.94 -27.44
C LEU A 85 11.69 135.05 -26.21
N LEU A 86 11.37 135.64 -25.04
CA LEU A 86 11.00 134.87 -23.85
C LEU A 86 9.66 134.14 -24.06
N LEU A 87 8.65 134.82 -24.62
CA LEU A 87 7.34 134.24 -24.90
C LEU A 87 7.42 133.15 -25.98
N GLU A 88 8.20 133.37 -27.04
CA GLU A 88 8.50 132.38 -28.08
C GLU A 88 9.13 131.12 -27.44
N LYS A 89 10.18 131.28 -26.61
CA LYS A 89 10.77 130.15 -25.88
C LYS A 89 9.77 129.48 -24.92
N CYS A 90 8.92 130.24 -24.23
CA CYS A 90 7.88 129.66 -23.36
C CYS A 90 6.82 128.89 -24.15
N LEU A 91 6.52 129.29 -25.39
CA LEU A 91 5.65 128.55 -26.30
C LEU A 91 6.35 127.28 -26.84
N GLU A 92 7.65 127.33 -27.12
CA GLU A 92 8.46 126.15 -27.47
C GLU A 92 8.53 125.14 -26.29
N ASP A 93 8.85 125.62 -25.09
CA ASP A 93 8.93 124.81 -23.86
C ASP A 93 7.57 124.14 -23.57
N THR A 94 6.46 124.90 -23.61
CA THR A 94 5.11 124.34 -23.33
C THR A 94 4.58 123.45 -24.46
N GLN A 95 4.89 123.74 -25.74
CA GLN A 95 4.58 122.82 -26.84
C GLN A 95 5.34 121.50 -26.69
N LYS A 96 6.60 121.57 -26.26
CA LYS A 96 7.40 120.38 -25.97
C LYS A 96 6.85 119.59 -24.77
N GLU A 97 6.47 120.24 -23.67
CA GLU A 97 5.83 119.58 -22.53
C GLU A 97 4.54 118.84 -22.95
N LEU A 98 3.73 119.45 -23.82
CA LEU A 98 2.54 118.80 -24.41
C LEU A 98 2.88 117.62 -25.32
N ASP A 99 3.97 117.68 -26.09
CA ASP A 99 4.42 116.56 -26.93
C ASP A 99 5.09 115.42 -26.14
N ASP A 100 5.77 115.73 -25.04
CA ASP A 100 6.26 114.74 -24.08
C ASP A 100 5.08 114.08 -23.32
N GLU A 101 4.05 114.83 -22.90
CA GLU A 101 2.81 114.26 -22.34
C GLU A 101 2.04 113.41 -23.36
N ARG A 102 1.96 113.84 -24.64
CA ARG A 102 1.38 113.04 -25.73
C ARG A 102 2.12 111.71 -25.88
N GLN A 103 3.46 111.72 -25.88
CA GLN A 103 4.27 110.50 -25.95
C GLN A 103 4.06 109.58 -24.73
N LEU A 104 4.11 110.12 -23.51
CA LEU A 104 3.85 109.36 -22.28
C LEU A 104 2.45 108.75 -22.28
N SER A 105 1.43 109.51 -22.69
CA SER A 105 0.06 108.99 -22.80
C SER A 105 -0.09 107.96 -23.92
N ALA A 106 0.67 108.05 -25.02
CA ALA A 106 0.69 107.04 -26.09
C ALA A 106 1.31 105.73 -25.59
N HIS A 107 2.47 105.79 -24.94
CA HIS A 107 3.12 104.63 -24.34
C HIS A 107 2.27 103.98 -23.23
N GLN A 108 1.61 104.78 -22.38
CA GLN A 108 0.66 104.25 -21.39
C GLN A 108 -0.54 103.57 -22.03
N ARG A 109 -1.04 104.04 -23.19
CA ARG A 109 -2.09 103.34 -23.96
C ARG A 109 -1.57 102.02 -24.54
N GLU A 110 -0.34 101.99 -25.03
CA GLU A 110 0.32 100.77 -25.53
C GLU A 110 0.50 99.72 -24.43
N LEU A 111 1.05 100.10 -23.28
CA LEU A 111 1.16 99.23 -22.09
C LEU A 111 -0.23 98.72 -21.66
N ASN A 112 -1.24 99.60 -21.60
CA ASN A 112 -2.61 99.21 -21.27
C ASN A 112 -3.25 98.26 -22.31
N LEU A 113 -2.78 98.23 -23.57
CA LEU A 113 -3.20 97.26 -24.58
C LEU A 113 -2.42 95.94 -24.45
N GLN A 114 -1.13 96.01 -24.10
CA GLN A 114 -0.32 94.84 -23.82
C GLN A 114 -0.84 94.07 -22.60
N ASP A 115 -1.19 94.78 -21.52
CA ASP A 115 -1.75 94.17 -20.29
C ASP A 115 -3.19 93.70 -20.44
N LYS A 116 -3.95 94.17 -21.44
CA LYS A 116 -5.26 93.59 -21.81
C LYS A 116 -5.10 92.31 -22.64
N THR A 117 -4.22 92.32 -23.63
CA THR A 117 -3.98 91.16 -24.50
C THR A 117 -3.14 90.05 -23.84
N ARG A 118 -2.50 90.33 -22.70
CA ARG A 118 -1.72 89.35 -21.93
C ARG A 118 -2.60 88.27 -21.27
N PRO A 119 -3.64 88.59 -20.46
CA PRO A 119 -4.54 87.58 -19.92
C PRO A 119 -5.32 86.85 -21.02
N GLU A 120 -5.71 87.53 -22.10
CA GLU A 120 -6.36 86.88 -23.25
C GLU A 120 -5.49 85.78 -23.85
N ARG A 121 -4.19 86.05 -24.11
CA ARG A 121 -3.23 85.04 -24.57
C ARG A 121 -3.09 83.89 -23.57
N LEU A 122 -2.87 84.19 -22.29
CA LEU A 122 -2.73 83.18 -21.23
C LEU A 122 -3.99 82.30 -21.07
N LEU A 123 -5.19 82.85 -21.31
CA LEU A 123 -6.44 82.09 -21.36
C LEU A 123 -6.45 81.14 -22.57
N THR A 124 -6.14 81.63 -23.78
CA THR A 124 -6.10 80.75 -24.97
C THR A 124 -5.02 79.65 -24.87
N GLU A 125 -3.89 79.95 -24.23
CA GLU A 125 -2.84 78.95 -23.92
C GLU A 125 -3.34 77.91 -22.91
N ALA A 126 -4.03 78.33 -21.85
CA ALA A 126 -4.61 77.45 -20.85
C ALA A 126 -5.74 76.57 -21.42
N GLU A 127 -6.63 77.13 -22.25
CA GLU A 127 -7.69 76.41 -22.96
C GLU A 127 -7.11 75.36 -23.90
N SER A 128 -6.09 75.72 -24.69
CA SER A 128 -5.35 74.79 -25.57
C SER A 128 -4.71 73.65 -24.77
N CYS A 129 -4.05 73.97 -23.65
CA CYS A 129 -3.48 72.95 -22.74
C CYS A 129 -4.56 72.05 -22.14
N GLN A 130 -5.73 72.59 -21.75
CA GLN A 130 -6.85 71.84 -21.21
C GLN A 130 -7.43 70.87 -22.26
N VAL A 131 -7.62 71.32 -23.51
CA VAL A 131 -8.06 70.46 -24.63
C VAL A 131 -7.04 69.36 -24.89
N GLU A 132 -5.74 69.67 -24.89
CA GLU A 132 -4.69 68.66 -25.06
C GLU A 132 -4.72 67.63 -23.92
N ILE A 133 -4.87 68.05 -22.66
CA ILE A 133 -5.00 67.18 -21.48
C ILE A 133 -6.24 66.28 -21.57
N HIS A 134 -7.40 66.81 -21.96
CA HIS A 134 -8.61 66.00 -22.16
C HIS A 134 -8.40 64.96 -23.27
N SER A 135 -7.80 65.33 -24.40
CA SER A 135 -7.51 64.40 -25.49
C SER A 135 -6.53 63.28 -25.06
N LYS A 136 -5.55 63.61 -24.22
CA LYS A 136 -4.60 62.63 -23.63
C LYS A 136 -5.32 61.70 -22.65
N LEU A 137 -6.21 62.24 -21.80
CA LEU A 137 -6.99 61.49 -20.83
C LEU A 137 -7.97 60.51 -21.51
N GLU A 138 -8.69 60.95 -22.53
CA GLU A 138 -9.54 60.05 -23.34
C GLU A 138 -8.74 58.94 -24.01
N ASN A 139 -7.60 59.27 -24.61
CA ASN A 139 -6.73 58.29 -25.26
C ASN A 139 -6.13 57.29 -24.26
N ALA A 140 -5.90 57.70 -23.01
CA ALA A 140 -5.55 56.78 -21.92
C ALA A 140 -6.75 55.91 -21.51
N GLY A 141 -7.95 56.50 -21.39
CA GLY A 141 -9.19 55.78 -21.08
C GLY A 141 -9.50 54.68 -22.11
N ARG A 142 -9.46 55.00 -23.41
CA ARG A 142 -9.63 54.04 -24.50
C ARG A 142 -8.64 52.86 -24.39
N LYS A 143 -7.35 53.14 -24.14
CA LYS A 143 -6.32 52.10 -23.96
C LYS A 143 -6.54 51.24 -22.71
N LEU A 144 -7.02 51.83 -21.61
CA LEU A 144 -7.33 51.06 -20.40
C LEU A 144 -8.54 50.14 -20.61
N GLU A 145 -9.55 50.59 -21.36
CA GLU A 145 -10.71 49.75 -21.70
C GLU A 145 -10.32 48.63 -22.67
N GLU A 146 -9.44 48.90 -23.64
CA GLU A 146 -8.86 47.85 -24.48
C GLU A 146 -8.10 46.79 -23.67
N GLU A 147 -7.29 47.18 -22.68
CA GLU A 147 -6.59 46.23 -21.81
C GLU A 147 -7.56 45.46 -20.90
N ARG A 148 -8.63 46.11 -20.45
CA ARG A 148 -9.74 45.47 -19.72
C ARG A 148 -10.40 44.40 -20.58
N ASP A 149 -10.66 44.68 -21.85
CA ASP A 149 -11.21 43.71 -22.82
C ASP A 149 -10.23 42.62 -23.22
N ARG A 150 -8.92 42.92 -23.30
CA ARG A 150 -7.86 41.90 -23.50
C ARG A 150 -7.80 40.95 -22.29
N CYS A 151 -7.82 41.49 -21.09
CA CYS A 151 -7.87 40.73 -19.83
C CYS A 151 -9.15 39.90 -19.71
N SER A 152 -10.31 40.49 -19.98
CA SER A 152 -11.63 39.83 -19.98
C SER A 152 -11.66 38.61 -20.91
N ARG A 153 -11.19 38.77 -22.16
CA ARG A 153 -11.04 37.66 -23.12
C ARG A 153 -10.08 36.57 -22.63
N GLN A 154 -8.92 36.93 -22.10
CA GLN A 154 -7.97 35.94 -21.55
C GLN A 154 -8.55 35.18 -20.35
N VAL A 155 -9.31 35.84 -19.48
CA VAL A 155 -10.01 35.19 -18.35
C VAL A 155 -11.11 34.25 -18.87
N GLY A 156 -11.88 34.65 -19.89
CA GLY A 156 -12.87 33.80 -20.55
C GLY A 156 -12.24 32.57 -21.21
N GLU A 157 -11.16 32.74 -21.97
CA GLU A 157 -10.39 31.64 -22.58
C GLU A 157 -9.85 30.67 -21.53
N LEU A 158 -9.29 31.16 -20.42
CA LEU A 158 -8.83 30.32 -19.32
C LEU A 158 -9.99 29.62 -18.62
N GLY A 159 -11.14 30.29 -18.47
CA GLY A 159 -12.38 29.72 -17.98
C GLY A 159 -12.83 28.52 -18.81
N HIS A 160 -13.00 28.68 -20.12
CA HIS A 160 -13.41 27.60 -21.02
C HIS A 160 -12.38 26.47 -21.11
N ARG A 161 -11.07 26.76 -21.00
CA ARG A 161 -10.04 25.71 -20.89
C ARG A 161 -10.19 24.92 -19.60
N HIS A 162 -10.38 25.58 -18.45
CA HIS A 162 -10.61 24.90 -17.16
C HIS A 162 -11.95 24.15 -17.09
N GLU A 163 -12.98 24.64 -17.77
CA GLU A 163 -14.27 23.97 -17.94
C GLU A 163 -14.12 22.70 -18.80
N ALA A 164 -13.40 22.78 -19.93
CA ALA A 164 -13.07 21.62 -20.77
C ALA A 164 -12.13 20.63 -20.08
N ASP A 165 -11.21 21.09 -19.22
CA ASP A 165 -10.40 20.22 -18.37
C ASP A 165 -11.27 19.49 -17.34
N ALA A 166 -12.11 20.22 -16.60
CA ALA A 166 -13.02 19.66 -15.60
C ALA A 166 -14.05 18.70 -16.21
N ALA A 167 -14.53 18.96 -17.43
CA ALA A 167 -15.41 18.05 -18.16
C ALA A 167 -14.70 16.75 -18.60
N ARG A 168 -13.39 16.81 -18.91
CA ARG A 168 -12.59 15.62 -19.22
C ARG A 168 -12.28 14.81 -17.96
N ASP A 169 -11.86 15.46 -16.88
CA ASP A 169 -11.66 14.82 -15.57
C ASP A 169 -12.97 14.22 -15.05
N GLY A 170 -14.10 14.91 -15.22
CA GLY A 170 -15.43 14.43 -14.85
C GLY A 170 -15.84 13.16 -15.59
N LYS A 171 -15.59 13.09 -16.91
CA LYS A 171 -15.79 11.87 -17.71
C LYS A 171 -14.89 10.74 -17.27
N PHE A 172 -13.57 10.97 -17.18
CA PHE A 172 -12.62 9.96 -16.70
C PHE A 172 -12.97 9.40 -15.32
N LEU A 173 -13.42 10.25 -14.38
CA LEU A 173 -13.89 9.81 -13.06
C LEU A 173 -15.25 9.09 -13.10
N SER A 174 -16.05 9.27 -14.15
CA SER A 174 -17.25 8.48 -14.40
C SER A 174 -16.91 7.11 -14.98
N ASP A 175 -16.01 7.06 -15.98
CA ASP A 175 -15.54 5.84 -16.62
C ASP A 175 -14.84 4.92 -15.60
N MET A 176 -13.97 5.49 -14.76
CA MET A 176 -13.33 4.79 -13.64
C MET A 176 -14.33 4.29 -12.58
N ARG A 177 -15.48 4.95 -12.40
CA ARG A 177 -16.55 4.47 -11.51
C ARG A 177 -17.30 3.30 -12.11
N ALA A 178 -17.70 3.42 -13.38
CA ALA A 178 -18.36 2.34 -14.12
C ALA A 178 -17.47 1.08 -14.17
N GLN A 179 -16.16 1.22 -14.38
CA GLN A 179 -15.23 0.09 -14.30
C GLN A 179 -15.18 -0.50 -12.88
N LEU A 180 -15.09 0.31 -11.83
CA LEU A 180 -15.09 -0.21 -10.45
C LEU A 180 -16.41 -0.87 -10.04
N GLU A 181 -17.53 -0.48 -10.66
CA GLU A 181 -18.83 -1.13 -10.49
C GLU A 181 -18.94 -2.43 -11.30
N GLN A 182 -18.36 -2.49 -12.50
CA GLN A 182 -18.22 -3.73 -13.28
C GLN A 182 -17.34 -4.77 -12.59
N GLU A 183 -16.17 -4.38 -12.08
CA GLU A 183 -15.24 -5.26 -11.34
C GLU A 183 -15.87 -5.77 -10.03
N ARG A 184 -16.76 -4.98 -9.40
CA ARG A 184 -17.58 -5.43 -8.26
C ARG A 184 -18.63 -6.46 -8.69
N GLY A 185 -19.36 -6.20 -9.78
CA GLY A 185 -20.33 -7.16 -10.32
C GLY A 185 -19.67 -8.51 -10.65
N GLN A 186 -18.50 -8.49 -11.30
CA GLN A 186 -17.70 -9.69 -11.54
C GLN A 186 -17.24 -10.37 -10.24
N GLY A 187 -16.88 -9.60 -9.21
CA GLY A 187 -16.58 -10.13 -7.88
C GLY A 187 -17.79 -10.80 -7.20
N GLU A 188 -18.99 -10.23 -7.34
CA GLU A 188 -20.24 -10.79 -6.84
C GLU A 188 -20.64 -12.06 -7.61
N GLU A 189 -20.49 -12.07 -8.94
CA GLU A 189 -20.68 -13.26 -9.79
C GLU A 189 -19.73 -14.40 -9.38
N LEU A 190 -18.43 -14.12 -9.21
CA LEU A 190 -17.44 -15.10 -8.75
C LEU A 190 -17.72 -15.64 -7.35
N VAL A 191 -18.28 -14.82 -6.44
CA VAL A 191 -18.73 -15.30 -5.12
C VAL A 191 -19.93 -16.24 -5.26
N VAL A 192 -20.90 -15.91 -6.12
CA VAL A 192 -22.05 -16.77 -6.41
C VAL A 192 -21.62 -18.09 -7.07
N GLU A 193 -20.63 -18.10 -7.96
CA GLU A 193 -20.06 -19.32 -8.53
C GLU A 193 -19.30 -20.15 -7.50
N MET A 194 -18.47 -19.51 -6.66
CA MET A 194 -17.79 -20.18 -5.55
C MET A 194 -18.77 -20.83 -4.58
N ASP A 195 -19.88 -20.17 -4.22
CA ASP A 195 -20.87 -20.74 -3.30
C ASP A 195 -21.74 -21.83 -3.94
N LYS A 196 -22.00 -21.79 -5.26
CA LYS A 196 -22.53 -22.93 -6.01
C LYS A 196 -21.58 -24.14 -5.93
N LEU A 197 -20.30 -23.95 -6.26
CA LEU A 197 -19.28 -25.02 -6.21
C LEU A 197 -19.12 -25.59 -4.78
N ARG A 198 -19.18 -24.75 -3.75
CA ARG A 198 -19.22 -25.19 -2.34
C ARG A 198 -20.46 -26.02 -2.03
N ALA A 199 -21.63 -25.63 -2.52
CA ALA A 199 -22.86 -26.39 -2.35
C ALA A 199 -22.79 -27.75 -3.08
N GLU A 200 -22.25 -27.79 -4.30
CA GLU A 200 -22.03 -29.03 -5.07
C GLU A 200 -21.02 -29.97 -4.40
N LEU A 201 -19.92 -29.44 -3.85
CA LEU A 201 -18.95 -30.21 -3.05
C LEU A 201 -19.59 -30.76 -1.77
N LEU A 202 -20.41 -29.97 -1.07
CA LEU A 202 -21.14 -30.42 0.12
C LEU A 202 -22.21 -31.47 -0.21
N GLN A 203 -22.93 -31.34 -1.33
CA GLN A 203 -23.88 -32.35 -1.81
C GLN A 203 -23.16 -33.65 -2.19
N SER A 204 -22.04 -33.54 -2.93
CA SER A 204 -21.22 -34.69 -3.33
C SER A 204 -20.65 -35.41 -2.12
N ARG A 205 -20.15 -34.66 -1.12
CA ARG A 205 -19.69 -35.21 0.16
C ARG A 205 -20.81 -35.94 0.89
N ARG A 206 -22.02 -35.37 0.99
CA ARG A 206 -23.17 -36.02 1.63
C ARG A 206 -23.53 -37.33 0.95
N LYS A 207 -23.57 -37.35 -0.40
CA LYS A 207 -23.78 -38.59 -1.18
C LYS A 207 -22.73 -39.66 -0.85
N TRP A 208 -21.45 -39.31 -0.82
CA TRP A 208 -20.39 -40.25 -0.42
C TRP A 208 -20.52 -40.73 1.04
N GLU A 209 -20.91 -39.86 1.97
CA GLU A 209 -21.15 -40.23 3.38
C GLU A 209 -22.41 -41.11 3.56
N GLU A 210 -23.43 -40.91 2.73
CA GLU A 210 -24.65 -41.74 2.67
C GLU A 210 -24.37 -43.11 2.03
N GLU A 211 -23.62 -43.15 0.92
CA GLU A 211 -23.19 -44.40 0.30
C GLU A 211 -22.24 -45.21 1.20
N ASP A 212 -21.30 -44.57 1.90
CA ASP A 212 -20.42 -45.26 2.87
C ASP A 212 -21.22 -45.83 4.05
N ARG A 213 -22.26 -45.12 4.52
CA ARG A 213 -23.22 -45.66 5.50
C ARG A 213 -23.97 -46.87 4.94
N MET A 214 -24.44 -46.81 3.69
CA MET A 214 -25.13 -47.94 3.03
C MET A 214 -24.19 -49.15 2.91
N ARG A 215 -22.97 -48.96 2.40
CA ARG A 215 -21.93 -50.01 2.30
C ARG A 215 -21.60 -50.64 3.64
N ARG A 216 -21.55 -49.87 4.73
CA ARG A 216 -21.35 -50.41 6.10
C ARG A 216 -22.53 -51.26 6.57
N VAL A 217 -23.78 -50.82 6.31
CA VAL A 217 -24.99 -51.58 6.66
C VAL A 217 -25.11 -52.86 5.82
N GLU A 218 -24.74 -52.81 4.55
CA GLU A 218 -24.67 -53.98 3.65
C GLU A 218 -23.61 -54.96 4.11
N LEU A 219 -22.38 -54.50 4.38
CA LEU A 219 -21.30 -55.33 4.94
C LEU A 219 -21.69 -55.95 6.29
N GLN A 220 -22.42 -55.24 7.16
CA GLN A 220 -22.94 -55.82 8.40
C GLN A 220 -23.97 -56.94 8.10
N ARG A 221 -24.91 -56.72 7.17
CA ARG A 221 -25.89 -57.74 6.76
C ARG A 221 -25.20 -58.96 6.15
N GLU A 222 -24.15 -58.79 5.36
CA GLU A 222 -23.32 -59.88 4.84
C GLU A 222 -22.59 -60.63 5.95
N GLN A 223 -22.01 -59.93 6.94
CA GLN A 223 -21.37 -60.56 8.10
C GLN A 223 -22.37 -61.35 8.95
N GLU A 224 -23.58 -60.81 9.16
CA GLU A 224 -24.68 -61.51 9.82
C GLU A 224 -25.15 -62.73 9.02
N ALA A 225 -25.30 -62.62 7.69
CA ALA A 225 -25.62 -63.76 6.83
C ALA A 225 -24.52 -64.83 6.90
N ALA A 226 -23.25 -64.44 6.79
CA ALA A 226 -22.11 -65.34 6.94
C ALA A 226 -22.00 -65.95 8.35
N ALA A 227 -22.47 -65.27 9.41
CA ALA A 227 -22.60 -65.85 10.74
C ALA A 227 -23.73 -66.90 10.79
N ARG A 228 -24.92 -66.58 10.25
CA ARG A 228 -26.05 -67.52 10.12
C ARG A 228 -25.68 -68.76 9.30
N HIS A 229 -24.97 -68.60 8.19
CA HIS A 229 -24.45 -69.71 7.37
C HIS A 229 -23.38 -70.53 8.11
N ARG A 230 -22.49 -69.92 8.89
CA ARG A 230 -21.53 -70.66 9.73
C ARG A 230 -22.25 -71.50 10.80
N VAL A 231 -23.25 -70.95 11.48
CA VAL A 231 -24.06 -71.71 12.45
C VAL A 231 -24.82 -72.85 11.76
N ALA A 232 -25.42 -72.62 10.60
CA ALA A 232 -26.07 -73.67 9.81
C ALA A 232 -25.10 -74.78 9.36
N MET A 233 -23.86 -74.42 9.01
CA MET A 233 -22.84 -75.40 8.63
C MET A 233 -22.33 -76.22 9.84
N GLU A 234 -22.19 -75.62 11.02
CA GLU A 234 -21.82 -76.40 12.22
C GLU A 234 -22.99 -77.27 12.73
N THR A 235 -24.24 -76.83 12.67
CA THR A 235 -25.38 -77.69 13.02
C THR A 235 -25.57 -78.85 12.04
N LEU A 236 -25.36 -78.63 10.73
CA LEU A 236 -25.33 -79.71 9.73
C LEU A 236 -24.14 -80.67 9.92
N LYS A 237 -22.97 -80.16 10.35
CA LYS A 237 -21.83 -81.02 10.74
C LYS A 237 -22.15 -81.86 11.97
N GLU A 238 -22.83 -81.30 12.98
CA GLU A 238 -23.19 -82.04 14.18
C GLU A 238 -24.25 -83.09 13.89
N GLN A 239 -25.31 -82.76 13.15
CA GLN A 239 -26.29 -83.74 12.65
C GLN A 239 -25.61 -84.86 11.84
N LYS A 240 -24.56 -84.55 11.06
CA LYS A 240 -23.74 -85.55 10.38
C LYS A 240 -22.93 -86.42 11.36
N ARG A 241 -22.38 -85.86 12.44
CA ARG A 241 -21.70 -86.63 13.50
C ARG A 241 -22.70 -87.54 14.21
N GLU A 242 -23.80 -86.99 14.72
CA GLU A 242 -24.88 -87.72 15.40
C GLU A 242 -25.41 -88.89 14.57
N THR A 243 -25.74 -88.66 13.29
CA THR A 243 -26.20 -89.73 12.38
C THR A 243 -25.11 -90.74 12.05
N SER A 244 -23.84 -90.33 11.93
CA SER A 244 -22.72 -91.27 11.75
C SER A 244 -22.54 -92.15 12.99
N CYS A 245 -22.56 -91.58 14.19
CA CYS A 245 -22.49 -92.32 15.45
C CYS A 245 -23.69 -93.25 15.65
N ALA A 246 -24.90 -92.83 15.28
CA ALA A 246 -26.09 -93.68 15.29
C ALA A 246 -25.96 -94.87 14.33
N LEU A 247 -25.45 -94.64 13.11
CA LEU A 247 -25.15 -95.70 12.14
C LEU A 247 -24.04 -96.64 12.61
N GLU A 248 -23.02 -96.14 13.31
CA GLU A 248 -21.98 -96.98 13.93
C GLU A 248 -22.53 -97.80 15.10
N MET A 249 -23.38 -97.22 15.95
CA MET A 249 -24.07 -97.97 17.01
C MET A 249 -25.00 -99.05 16.45
N GLU A 250 -25.69 -98.81 15.33
CA GLU A 250 -26.47 -99.86 14.63
C GLU A 250 -25.58 -100.91 13.96
N ARG A 251 -24.41 -100.55 13.44
CA ARG A 251 -23.41 -101.53 12.96
C ARG A 251 -22.89 -102.39 14.10
N GLU A 252 -22.61 -101.82 15.28
CA GLU A 252 -22.20 -102.58 16.46
C GLU A 252 -23.33 -103.46 17.03
N ARG A 253 -24.58 -102.97 17.04
CA ARG A 253 -25.76 -103.81 17.34
C ARG A 253 -25.87 -104.99 16.37
N SER A 254 -25.74 -104.72 15.07
CA SER A 254 -25.76 -105.75 14.02
C SER A 254 -24.63 -106.77 14.16
N LYS A 255 -23.41 -106.33 14.53
CA LYS A 255 -22.28 -107.23 14.86
C LYS A 255 -22.59 -108.10 16.07
N ARG A 256 -23.13 -107.53 17.15
CA ARG A 256 -23.52 -108.27 18.38
C ARG A 256 -24.57 -109.34 18.07
N HIS A 257 -25.67 -108.97 17.40
CA HIS A 257 -26.67 -109.93 16.94
C HIS A 257 -26.05 -111.00 16.02
N GLY A 258 -25.08 -110.64 15.18
CA GLY A 258 -24.32 -111.60 14.35
C GLY A 258 -23.49 -112.61 15.16
N VAL A 259 -22.85 -112.18 16.24
CA VAL A 259 -22.11 -113.05 17.18
C VAL A 259 -23.07 -113.91 17.99
N GLU A 260 -24.16 -113.35 18.52
CA GLU A 260 -25.21 -114.09 19.24
C GLU A 260 -25.84 -115.18 18.34
N LEU A 261 -26.12 -114.86 17.08
CA LEU A 261 -26.58 -115.84 16.08
C LEU A 261 -25.53 -116.91 15.75
N ALA A 262 -24.23 -116.61 15.85
CA ALA A 262 -23.17 -117.61 15.70
C ALA A 262 -23.07 -118.51 16.94
N GLU A 263 -23.07 -117.94 18.15
CA GLU A 263 -23.10 -118.70 19.40
C GLU A 263 -24.33 -119.62 19.50
N LEU A 264 -25.51 -119.15 19.13
CA LEU A 264 -26.73 -119.97 19.11
C LEU A 264 -26.63 -121.12 18.09
N LYS A 265 -25.97 -120.91 16.94
CA LYS A 265 -25.70 -121.98 15.97
C LYS A 265 -24.71 -123.01 16.53
N GLU A 266 -23.66 -122.60 17.24
CA GLU A 266 -22.72 -123.54 17.88
C GLU A 266 -23.35 -124.28 19.06
N ARG A 267 -24.14 -123.61 19.90
CA ARG A 267 -24.91 -124.26 20.97
C ARG A 267 -25.88 -125.31 20.39
N LEU A 268 -26.52 -125.02 19.25
CA LEU A 268 -27.38 -125.97 18.54
C LEU A 268 -26.59 -127.14 17.91
N ARG A 269 -25.38 -126.91 17.38
CA ARG A 269 -24.47 -127.97 16.91
C ARG A 269 -24.09 -128.91 18.06
N LEU A 270 -23.57 -128.36 19.17
CA LEU A 270 -23.19 -129.10 20.37
C LEU A 270 -24.35 -129.87 21.00
N LEU A 271 -25.59 -129.37 20.91
CA LEU A 271 -26.78 -130.11 21.36
C LEU A 271 -27.08 -131.31 20.45
N LYS A 272 -27.02 -131.14 19.12
CA LYS A 272 -27.19 -132.24 18.15
C LYS A 272 -26.10 -133.30 18.26
N ASP A 273 -24.86 -132.91 18.53
CA ASP A 273 -23.77 -133.85 18.72
C ASP A 273 -23.90 -134.62 20.04
N LYS A 274 -24.34 -133.97 21.13
CA LYS A 274 -24.72 -134.66 22.38
C LYS A 274 -25.96 -135.55 22.25
N GLU A 275 -26.87 -135.22 21.34
CA GLU A 275 -28.03 -136.05 21.00
C GLU A 275 -27.57 -137.32 20.28
N ARG A 276 -26.73 -137.20 19.24
CA ARG A 276 -26.05 -138.32 18.57
C ARG A 276 -25.23 -139.19 19.53
N GLU A 277 -24.47 -138.58 20.46
CA GLU A 277 -23.71 -139.32 21.47
C GLU A 277 -24.62 -140.18 22.37
N ARG A 278 -25.83 -139.69 22.71
CA ARG A 278 -26.83 -140.45 23.48
C ARG A 278 -27.47 -141.56 22.66
N GLU A 279 -27.81 -141.28 21.39
CA GLU A 279 -28.31 -142.31 20.46
C GLU A 279 -27.28 -143.42 20.26
N GLU A 280 -26.00 -143.07 20.12
CA GLU A 280 -24.91 -144.04 20.05
C GLU A 280 -24.71 -144.81 21.36
N GLN A 281 -24.82 -144.17 22.53
CA GLN A 281 -24.78 -144.86 23.83
C GLN A 281 -25.91 -145.89 23.93
N TRP A 282 -27.14 -145.49 23.61
CA TRP A 282 -28.31 -146.35 23.58
C TRP A 282 -28.15 -147.53 22.62
N GLU A 283 -27.67 -147.30 21.39
CA GLU A 283 -27.38 -148.37 20.44
C GLU A 283 -26.15 -149.22 20.84
N ARG A 284 -25.23 -148.74 21.69
CA ARG A 284 -24.17 -149.58 22.28
C ARG A 284 -24.73 -150.48 23.39
N GLU A 285 -25.61 -149.96 24.25
CA GLU A 285 -26.28 -150.75 25.31
C GLU A 285 -27.20 -151.83 24.73
N LYS A 286 -28.07 -151.45 23.79
CA LYS A 286 -28.95 -152.35 23.03
C LYS A 286 -28.21 -153.45 22.25
N ARG A 287 -26.92 -153.27 21.94
CA ARG A 287 -26.04 -154.33 21.41
C ARG A 287 -25.52 -155.24 22.52
N LYS A 288 -25.10 -154.70 23.67
CA LYS A 288 -24.70 -155.50 24.86
C LYS A 288 -25.84 -156.37 25.37
N GLU A 289 -27.05 -155.83 25.50
CA GLU A 289 -28.23 -156.57 25.98
C GLU A 289 -28.53 -157.80 25.12
N LYS A 290 -28.50 -157.64 23.78
CA LYS A 290 -28.66 -158.77 22.84
C LYS A 290 -27.57 -159.83 23.03
N GLN A 291 -26.33 -159.40 23.28
CA GLN A 291 -25.20 -160.29 23.49
C GLN A 291 -25.32 -161.05 24.82
N GLU A 292 -25.73 -160.39 25.90
CA GLU A 292 -26.08 -161.02 27.17
C GLU A 292 -27.27 -161.98 27.03
N GLN A 293 -28.33 -161.61 26.31
CA GLN A 293 -29.50 -162.46 26.09
C GLN A 293 -29.11 -163.76 25.37
N MET A 294 -28.22 -163.67 24.38
CA MET A 294 -27.63 -164.84 23.71
C MET A 294 -26.78 -165.70 24.65
N GLU A 295 -26.04 -165.11 25.60
CA GLU A 295 -25.35 -165.90 26.63
C GLU A 295 -26.30 -166.53 27.65
N ARG A 296 -27.32 -165.80 28.12
CA ARG A 296 -28.33 -166.30 29.06
C ARG A 296 -29.04 -167.51 28.47
N LYS A 297 -29.40 -167.46 27.17
CA LYS A 297 -29.91 -168.61 26.42
C LYS A 297 -28.91 -169.78 26.39
N ARG A 298 -27.64 -169.55 26.02
CA ARG A 298 -26.58 -170.57 26.08
C ARG A 298 -26.35 -171.18 27.46
N ARG A 299 -26.56 -170.42 28.55
CA ARG A 299 -26.51 -170.93 29.94
C ARG A 299 -27.70 -171.86 30.22
N GLN A 300 -28.90 -171.48 29.77
CA GLN A 300 -30.12 -172.27 29.91
C GLN A 300 -30.11 -173.56 29.05
N ASP A 301 -29.59 -173.50 27.83
CA ASP A 301 -29.41 -174.67 26.97
C ASP A 301 -28.52 -175.72 27.67
N ARG A 302 -27.42 -175.29 28.32
CA ARG A 302 -26.53 -176.18 29.09
C ARG A 302 -27.22 -176.82 30.31
N THR A 303 -28.12 -176.11 31.00
CA THR A 303 -28.88 -176.71 32.11
C THR A 303 -29.92 -177.71 31.60
N ASN A 304 -30.57 -177.41 30.47
CA ASN A 304 -31.53 -178.32 29.85
C ASN A 304 -30.86 -179.63 29.40
N THR A 305 -29.68 -179.56 28.76
CA THR A 305 -28.92 -180.77 28.38
C THR A 305 -28.58 -181.65 29.58
N LYS A 306 -28.22 -181.05 30.74
CA LYS A 306 -27.94 -181.80 31.98
C LYS A 306 -29.19 -182.44 32.57
N LEU A 307 -30.35 -181.77 32.51
CA LEU A 307 -31.62 -182.35 32.96
C LEU A 307 -31.96 -183.61 32.15
N CYS A 308 -31.87 -183.56 30.81
CA CYS A 308 -32.11 -184.74 29.97
C CYS A 308 -31.15 -185.92 30.27
N GLN A 309 -29.89 -185.63 30.62
CA GLN A 309 -28.92 -186.67 31.01
C GLN A 309 -29.28 -187.35 32.35
N LEU A 310 -29.71 -186.56 33.34
CA LEU A 310 -30.18 -187.09 34.64
C LEU A 310 -31.50 -187.87 34.50
N GLU A 311 -32.38 -187.43 33.62
CA GLU A 311 -33.66 -188.08 33.35
C GLU A 311 -33.48 -189.43 32.63
N LEU A 312 -32.51 -189.53 31.72
CA LEU A 312 -32.10 -190.80 31.09
C LEU A 312 -31.49 -191.78 32.12
N LEU A 313 -30.61 -191.31 33.01
CA LEU A 313 -30.05 -192.13 34.09
C LEU A 313 -31.16 -192.68 35.02
N ARG A 314 -32.15 -191.84 35.37
CA ARG A 314 -33.31 -192.26 36.17
C ARG A 314 -34.10 -193.38 35.49
N GLN A 315 -34.22 -193.36 34.17
CA GLN A 315 -34.89 -194.43 33.41
C GLN A 315 -34.07 -195.74 33.42
N GLN A 316 -32.74 -195.67 33.29
CA GLN A 316 -31.87 -196.85 33.35
C GLN A 316 -31.89 -197.53 34.73
N ASP A 317 -31.88 -196.76 35.82
CA ASP A 317 -31.96 -197.35 37.17
C ASP A 317 -33.38 -197.86 37.49
N GLN A 318 -34.44 -197.27 36.91
CA GLN A 318 -35.79 -197.84 36.94
C GLN A 318 -35.87 -199.20 36.19
N GLN A 319 -35.17 -199.34 35.06
CA GLN A 319 -35.08 -200.62 34.33
C GLN A 319 -34.32 -201.69 35.14
N ARG A 320 -33.14 -201.36 35.69
CA ARG A 320 -32.37 -202.26 36.57
C ARG A 320 -33.16 -202.74 37.78
N MET A 321 -33.96 -201.86 38.39
CA MET A 321 -34.80 -202.23 39.53
C MET A 321 -35.89 -203.25 39.14
N GLN A 322 -36.46 -203.12 37.93
CA GLN A 322 -37.43 -204.08 37.39
C GLN A 322 -36.76 -205.42 37.00
N GLU A 323 -35.53 -205.40 36.49
CA GLU A 323 -34.74 -206.59 36.20
C GLU A 323 -34.40 -207.38 37.48
N LEU A 324 -33.91 -206.71 38.53
CA LEU A 324 -33.63 -207.34 39.82
C LEU A 324 -34.89 -207.94 40.48
N GLN A 325 -36.05 -207.30 40.32
CA GLN A 325 -37.33 -207.84 40.78
C GLN A 325 -37.78 -209.07 39.99
N ARG A 326 -37.48 -209.15 38.68
CA ARG A 326 -37.70 -210.36 37.87
C ARG A 326 -36.80 -211.51 38.30
N ILE A 327 -35.50 -211.28 38.45
CA ILE A 327 -34.52 -212.33 38.82
C ILE A 327 -34.85 -212.94 40.19
N LEU A 328 -35.29 -212.13 41.17
CA LEU A 328 -35.74 -212.63 42.48
C LEU A 328 -37.08 -213.41 42.43
N LEU A 329 -37.92 -213.17 41.43
CA LEU A 329 -39.11 -213.98 41.15
C LEU A 329 -38.76 -215.26 40.38
N GLU A 330 -37.78 -215.20 39.48
CA GLU A 330 -37.29 -216.33 38.68
C GLU A 330 -36.56 -217.35 39.57
N LEU A 331 -35.68 -216.95 40.48
CA LEU A 331 -35.04 -217.87 41.43
C LEU A 331 -36.06 -218.59 42.34
N LYS A 332 -37.10 -217.88 42.80
CA LYS A 332 -38.25 -218.46 43.55
C LYS A 332 -39.20 -219.32 42.70
N ARG A 333 -38.99 -219.33 41.38
CA ARG A 333 -39.74 -220.12 40.41
C ARG A 333 -38.93 -221.33 39.96
N GLU A 334 -37.62 -221.21 39.79
CA GLU A 334 -36.69 -222.33 39.57
C GLU A 334 -36.68 -223.30 40.76
N GLU A 335 -36.77 -222.78 42.00
CA GLU A 335 -37.00 -223.57 43.22
C GLU A 335 -38.30 -224.43 43.18
N ARG A 336 -39.23 -224.09 42.28
CA ARG A 336 -40.53 -224.78 42.10
C ARG A 336 -40.63 -225.55 40.79
N GLU A 337 -39.93 -225.13 39.74
CA GLU A 337 -39.98 -225.71 38.40
C GLU A 337 -38.94 -226.85 38.19
N ILE A 338 -38.34 -227.33 39.30
CA ILE A 338 -38.03 -228.78 39.45
C ILE A 338 -39.30 -229.64 39.16
N ALA A 339 -40.51 -229.09 39.32
CA ALA A 339 -41.77 -229.76 38.99
C ALA A 339 -42.28 -229.62 37.53
N ALA A 340 -41.67 -228.81 36.64
CA ALA A 340 -42.16 -228.62 35.26
C ALA A 340 -41.06 -228.17 34.26
N GLN A 341 -40.96 -228.81 33.09
CA GLN A 341 -39.82 -228.67 32.16
C GLN A 341 -40.14 -227.86 30.86
N ARG A 342 -39.13 -227.14 30.29
CA ARG A 342 -38.86 -226.83 28.82
C ARG A 342 -39.42 -225.53 28.08
N LEU A 343 -38.51 -224.61 27.63
CA LEU A 343 -38.37 -223.88 26.28
C LEU A 343 -38.76 -222.33 25.93
N SER A 344 -37.75 -221.41 25.75
CA SER A 344 -37.32 -220.38 24.66
C SER A 344 -38.04 -219.08 24.00
N GLY A 345 -37.47 -217.80 24.03
CA GLY A 345 -36.83 -216.89 22.92
C GLY A 345 -37.31 -215.53 22.13
N ARG A 346 -36.55 -214.32 22.14
CA ARG A 346 -36.09 -213.18 21.12
C ARG A 346 -36.67 -211.66 20.71
N PRO A 347 -35.85 -210.55 20.22
CA PRO A 347 -36.11 -208.98 20.00
C PRO A 347 -35.38 -207.96 18.85
N THR A 348 -35.62 -206.57 18.59
CA THR A 348 -34.86 -205.45 17.68
C THR A 348 -35.34 -203.84 17.50
N GLY A 349 -34.60 -202.73 16.94
CA GLY A 349 -35.02 -201.22 16.55
C GLY A 349 -34.04 -200.01 15.91
N GLN A 350 -34.41 -198.71 15.44
CA GLN A 350 -33.62 -197.53 14.67
C GLN A 350 -33.96 -195.88 14.67
N HIS A 351 -33.42 -194.87 13.81
CA HIS A 351 -33.37 -193.26 13.93
C HIS A 351 -33.05 -192.15 12.69
N HIS A 352 -33.02 -190.71 12.81
CA HIS A 352 -32.25 -189.49 12.07
C HIS A 352 -32.85 -188.08 11.37
N THR A 353 -32.17 -186.81 11.27
CA THR A 353 -32.16 -185.56 10.22
C THR A 353 -32.25 -183.91 10.55
N ALA A 354 -31.81 -182.81 9.73
CA ALA A 354 -31.89 -181.22 9.89
C ALA A 354 -31.50 -180.06 8.72
N ALA A 355 -31.67 -178.63 8.80
CA ALA A 355 -31.36 -177.44 7.76
C ALA A 355 -31.36 -175.78 8.09
N SER A 356 -31.00 -174.69 7.22
CA SER A 356 -31.01 -173.09 7.44
C SER A 356 -30.60 -171.88 6.34
N SER A 357 -30.90 -170.48 6.42
CA SER A 357 -30.17 -169.11 5.99
C SER A 357 -30.70 -167.75 5.13
N GLN A 358 -30.12 -166.44 5.25
CA GLN A 358 -29.86 -165.14 4.32
C GLN A 358 -30.53 -163.59 4.18
N HIS A 359 -29.76 -162.45 3.81
CA HIS A 359 -29.91 -161.11 2.90
C HIS A 359 -30.25 -159.48 3.16
N ARG A 360 -29.65 -158.43 2.40
CA ARG A 360 -29.86 -156.89 1.88
C ARG A 360 -29.97 -155.43 2.67
N GLN A 361 -29.96 -154.06 2.23
CA GLN A 361 -29.71 -153.00 1.06
C GLN A 361 -29.36 -151.37 1.28
N SER A 362 -29.87 -150.23 0.57
CA SER A 362 -29.22 -148.81 0.19
C SER A 362 -29.99 -147.35 -0.08
N ASP A 363 -29.33 -146.12 -0.39
CA ASP A 363 -29.67 -144.84 -1.30
C ASP A 363 -29.45 -143.21 -1.06
N PHE A 364 -29.88 -142.20 -1.96
CA PHE A 364 -29.23 -140.83 -2.38
C PHE A 364 -30.07 -139.46 -2.66
N GLN A 365 -29.42 -138.29 -3.09
CA GLN A 365 -29.85 -136.98 -3.83
C GLN A 365 -30.19 -135.60 -3.09
N ALA A 366 -30.29 -134.30 -3.61
CA ALA A 366 -29.82 -133.42 -4.78
C ALA A 366 -30.23 -131.85 -4.70
N GLY A 367 -29.81 -130.85 -5.58
CA GLY A 367 -30.30 -129.39 -5.65
C GLY A 367 -29.53 -128.26 -6.51
N SER A 368 -30.08 -127.03 -6.85
CA SER A 368 -29.41 -125.90 -7.68
C SER A 368 -30.07 -124.44 -7.88
N ALA A 369 -29.35 -123.40 -8.48
CA ALA A 369 -29.74 -122.13 -9.28
C ALA A 369 -30.10 -120.71 -8.60
N GLN A 370 -30.17 -119.42 -9.15
CA GLN A 370 -29.75 -118.60 -10.37
C GLN A 370 -29.93 -116.98 -10.31
N LEU A 371 -29.62 -116.18 -11.40
CA LEU A 371 -29.92 -114.73 -11.83
C LEU A 371 -28.84 -113.54 -11.76
N ASN A 372 -29.09 -112.31 -12.33
CA ASN A 372 -28.19 -111.52 -13.25
C ASN A 372 -28.26 -109.92 -13.27
N GLN A 373 -27.35 -109.22 -14.02
CA GLN A 373 -27.25 -107.78 -14.48
C GLN A 373 -26.74 -106.65 -13.50
N GLN A 374 -26.22 -105.46 -13.91
CA GLN A 374 -25.25 -105.03 -14.95
C GLN A 374 -24.75 -103.53 -14.79
N THR A 375 -23.58 -103.17 -15.37
CA THR A 375 -23.10 -101.83 -15.88
C THR A 375 -22.85 -100.53 -15.05
N SER A 376 -21.65 -99.95 -15.29
CA SER A 376 -21.31 -98.52 -15.58
C SER A 376 -20.81 -97.54 -14.48
N SER A 377 -19.90 -96.63 -14.90
CA SER A 377 -19.25 -95.57 -14.09
C SER A 377 -18.60 -94.49 -15.00
N PRO A 378 -18.64 -93.17 -14.70
CA PRO A 378 -18.11 -92.11 -15.58
C PRO A 378 -16.79 -91.41 -15.14
N SER A 379 -15.94 -91.19 -16.14
CA SER A 379 -14.95 -90.11 -16.36
C SER A 379 -14.18 -89.43 -15.20
N LEU A 380 -12.93 -89.87 -14.99
CA LEU A 380 -11.87 -89.11 -14.31
C LEU A 380 -11.27 -87.89 -15.08
N PRO A 381 -11.12 -87.88 -16.43
CA PRO A 381 -10.30 -86.86 -17.10
C PRO A 381 -10.94 -85.46 -17.20
N GLU A 382 -12.27 -85.35 -17.19
CA GLU A 382 -12.97 -84.05 -17.28
C GLU A 382 -12.64 -83.13 -16.08
N ARG A 383 -12.45 -83.72 -14.90
CA ARG A 383 -12.15 -82.97 -13.67
C ARG A 383 -10.76 -82.34 -13.73
N LEU A 384 -9.76 -83.12 -14.14
CA LEU A 384 -8.37 -82.67 -14.27
C LEU A 384 -8.20 -81.59 -15.35
N LEU A 385 -8.94 -81.67 -16.46
CA LEU A 385 -8.92 -80.63 -17.48
C LEU A 385 -9.47 -79.30 -16.94
N LYS A 386 -10.57 -79.34 -16.19
CA LYS A 386 -11.20 -78.14 -15.62
C LYS A 386 -10.33 -77.48 -14.55
N GLU A 387 -9.71 -78.28 -13.68
CA GLU A 387 -8.76 -77.82 -12.68
C GLU A 387 -7.50 -77.22 -13.33
N ASN A 388 -7.02 -77.75 -14.47
CA ASN A 388 -5.92 -77.15 -15.23
C ASN A 388 -6.30 -75.81 -15.88
N SER A 389 -7.52 -75.64 -16.41
CA SER A 389 -7.97 -74.32 -16.90
C SER A 389 -8.03 -73.28 -15.77
N GLU A 390 -8.63 -73.62 -14.62
CA GLU A 390 -8.69 -72.68 -13.49
C GLU A 390 -7.30 -72.31 -12.94
N LEU A 391 -6.36 -73.26 -12.91
CA LEU A 391 -4.97 -72.97 -12.52
C LEU A 391 -4.26 -72.08 -13.54
N THR A 392 -4.50 -72.30 -14.84
CA THR A 392 -3.94 -71.44 -15.91
C THR A 392 -4.48 -70.02 -15.81
N GLU A 393 -5.80 -69.86 -15.63
CA GLU A 393 -6.45 -68.56 -15.41
C GLU A 393 -5.87 -67.83 -14.19
N ARG A 394 -5.78 -68.51 -13.03
CA ARG A 394 -5.19 -67.96 -11.80
C ARG A 394 -3.73 -67.54 -12.01
N VAL A 395 -2.92 -68.32 -12.74
CA VAL A 395 -1.54 -67.95 -13.09
C VAL A 395 -1.49 -66.73 -14.02
N THR A 396 -2.42 -66.59 -14.97
CA THR A 396 -2.49 -65.39 -15.80
C THR A 396 -2.91 -64.13 -15.03
N SER A 397 -3.90 -64.23 -14.11
CA SER A 397 -4.30 -63.12 -13.24
C SER A 397 -3.14 -62.64 -12.37
N LEU A 398 -2.50 -63.56 -11.64
CA LEU A 398 -1.33 -63.25 -10.79
C LEU A 398 -0.14 -62.69 -11.60
N SER A 399 0.03 -63.11 -12.86
CA SER A 399 1.05 -62.53 -13.74
C SER A 399 0.70 -61.09 -14.16
N GLN A 400 -0.57 -60.80 -14.46
CA GLN A 400 -1.07 -59.46 -14.80
C GLN A 400 -1.01 -58.52 -13.58
N GLU A 401 -1.46 -58.97 -12.42
CA GLU A 401 -1.34 -58.25 -11.14
C GLU A 401 0.12 -57.91 -10.82
N ARG A 402 1.05 -58.86 -11.00
CA ARG A 402 2.49 -58.65 -10.84
C ARG A 402 3.05 -57.62 -11.83
N VAL A 403 2.49 -57.48 -13.03
CA VAL A 403 2.87 -56.42 -13.99
C VAL A 403 2.29 -55.07 -13.56
N ALA A 404 1.03 -55.03 -13.13
CA ALA A 404 0.39 -53.81 -12.61
C ALA A 404 1.12 -53.26 -11.38
N LEU A 405 1.47 -54.12 -10.42
CA LEU A 405 2.24 -53.76 -9.21
C LEU A 405 3.66 -53.27 -9.55
N LYS A 406 4.31 -53.84 -10.56
CA LYS A 406 5.60 -53.33 -11.06
C LYS A 406 5.46 -51.94 -11.69
N HIS A 407 4.36 -51.68 -12.41
CA HIS A 407 4.09 -50.38 -13.00
C HIS A 407 3.81 -49.31 -11.93
N THR A 408 2.98 -49.61 -10.93
CA THR A 408 2.69 -48.66 -9.83
C THR A 408 3.94 -48.34 -9.01
N LEU A 409 4.77 -49.35 -8.70
CA LEU A 409 6.04 -49.19 -8.00
C LEU A 409 7.00 -48.30 -8.81
N ALA A 410 7.18 -48.54 -10.11
CA ALA A 410 8.00 -47.69 -10.97
C ALA A 410 7.45 -46.25 -11.13
N CYS A 411 6.15 -46.03 -10.92
CA CYS A 411 5.57 -44.68 -10.88
C CYS A 411 5.83 -43.97 -9.55
N THR A 412 5.70 -44.67 -8.40
CA THR A 412 5.99 -44.06 -7.09
C THR A 412 7.49 -43.79 -6.91
N GLU A 413 8.38 -44.64 -7.42
CA GLU A 413 9.84 -44.37 -7.46
C GLU A 413 10.19 -43.10 -8.24
N ARG A 414 9.52 -42.86 -9.38
CA ARG A 414 9.72 -41.62 -10.15
C ARG A 414 9.21 -40.40 -9.40
N GLN A 415 8.02 -40.49 -8.79
CA GLN A 415 7.47 -39.39 -7.98
C GLN A 415 8.38 -39.07 -6.78
N LEU A 416 8.87 -40.09 -6.08
CA LEU A 416 9.80 -39.94 -4.96
C LEU A 416 11.09 -39.23 -5.41
N ARG A 417 11.72 -39.69 -6.50
CA ARG A 417 12.89 -39.01 -7.07
C ARG A 417 12.61 -37.58 -7.54
N CYS A 418 11.42 -37.28 -8.08
CA CYS A 418 11.04 -35.90 -8.38
C CYS A 418 10.98 -35.06 -7.09
N THR A 419 10.34 -35.54 -6.02
CA THR A 419 10.28 -34.81 -4.75
C THR A 419 11.66 -34.64 -4.08
N GLU A 420 12.56 -35.63 -4.16
CA GLU A 420 13.94 -35.51 -3.69
C GLU A 420 14.71 -34.43 -4.47
N ASN A 421 14.55 -34.36 -5.79
CA ASN A 421 15.20 -33.35 -6.62
C ASN A 421 14.65 -31.94 -6.37
N GLU A 422 13.34 -31.76 -6.16
CA GLU A 422 12.79 -30.45 -5.78
C GLU A 422 13.23 -30.04 -4.37
N LEU A 423 13.34 -30.98 -3.41
CA LEU A 423 13.91 -30.69 -2.10
C LEU A 423 15.39 -30.30 -2.19
N ALA A 424 16.19 -30.96 -3.04
CA ALA A 424 17.60 -30.62 -3.27
C ALA A 424 17.80 -29.25 -3.94
N LYS A 425 16.87 -28.82 -4.81
CA LYS A 425 16.82 -27.44 -5.32
C LYS A 425 16.47 -26.46 -4.19
N LEU A 426 15.41 -26.72 -3.44
CA LEU A 426 14.97 -25.82 -2.36
C LEU A 426 16.04 -25.65 -1.27
N THR A 427 16.77 -26.70 -0.89
CA THR A 427 17.88 -26.57 0.07
C THR A 427 19.00 -25.71 -0.50
N THR A 428 19.46 -25.98 -1.72
CA THR A 428 20.52 -25.18 -2.36
C THR A 428 20.08 -23.73 -2.64
N GLU A 429 18.82 -23.47 -2.95
CA GLU A 429 18.25 -22.11 -3.06
C GLU A 429 18.17 -21.40 -1.70
N THR A 430 17.87 -22.11 -0.60
CA THR A 430 17.90 -21.52 0.75
C THR A 430 19.31 -21.20 1.23
N GLU A 431 20.30 -22.03 0.91
CA GLU A 431 21.70 -21.80 1.29
C GLU A 431 22.33 -20.65 0.47
N ASN A 432 21.93 -20.49 -0.80
CA ASN A 432 22.34 -19.35 -1.65
C ASN A 432 21.55 -18.05 -1.37
N ARG A 433 20.62 -18.03 -0.40
CA ARG A 433 19.82 -16.83 -0.09
C ARG A 433 20.68 -15.78 0.63
N PRO A 434 20.86 -14.57 0.07
CA PRO A 434 21.81 -13.59 0.62
C PRO A 434 21.38 -13.08 2.00
N ILE A 435 22.37 -12.74 2.83
CA ILE A 435 22.26 -12.34 4.26
C ILE A 435 21.59 -10.96 4.42
N ASN A 436 20.31 -10.87 4.04
CA ASN A 436 19.57 -9.63 3.97
C ASN A 436 18.87 -9.32 5.30
N ASP A 437 18.47 -10.33 6.07
CA ASP A 437 17.63 -10.14 7.27
C ASP A 437 18.41 -9.55 8.45
N VAL A 438 19.63 -10.03 8.72
CA VAL A 438 20.58 -9.40 9.67
C VAL A 438 20.95 -7.97 9.22
N THR A 439 20.97 -7.75 7.90
CA THR A 439 21.20 -6.44 7.29
C THR A 439 19.94 -5.55 7.34
N SER A 440 18.76 -6.10 7.61
CA SER A 440 17.49 -5.38 7.78
C SER A 440 17.28 -4.94 9.23
N THR A 441 17.52 -5.83 10.20
CA THR A 441 17.38 -5.53 11.64
C THR A 441 18.34 -4.42 12.07
N SER A 442 19.59 -4.48 11.62
CA SER A 442 20.59 -3.43 11.86
C SER A 442 20.25 -2.09 11.18
N LYS A 443 19.51 -2.07 10.05
CA LYS A 443 18.96 -0.84 9.46
C LYS A 443 17.81 -0.29 10.32
N ILE A 444 16.90 -1.15 10.77
CA ILE A 444 15.76 -0.78 11.64
C ILE A 444 16.25 -0.20 12.97
N GLN A 445 17.23 -0.85 13.61
CA GLN A 445 17.85 -0.38 14.85
C GLN A 445 18.47 1.01 14.68
N ARG A 446 19.25 1.24 13.60
CA ARG A 446 19.82 2.56 13.28
C ARG A 446 18.76 3.63 12.98
N LEU A 447 17.59 3.25 12.47
CA LEU A 447 16.45 4.16 12.30
C LEU A 447 15.79 4.50 13.64
N TYR A 448 15.64 3.51 14.53
CA TYR A 448 15.10 3.68 15.87
C TYR A 448 16.01 4.56 16.76
N GLU A 449 17.33 4.36 16.71
CA GLU A 449 18.32 5.22 17.38
C GLU A 449 18.26 6.68 16.87
N ARG A 450 18.12 6.87 15.56
CA ARG A 450 17.94 8.20 14.95
C ARG A 450 16.62 8.84 15.37
N TYR A 451 15.54 8.06 15.48
CA TYR A 451 14.25 8.51 15.97
C TYR A 451 14.33 8.92 17.45
N LEU A 452 14.90 8.10 18.33
CA LEU A 452 15.12 8.43 19.75
C LEU A 452 15.94 9.72 19.90
N ARG A 453 17.06 9.85 19.17
CA ARG A 453 17.90 11.06 19.20
C ARG A 453 17.12 12.29 18.72
N ALA A 454 16.33 12.19 17.66
CA ALA A 454 15.50 13.29 17.16
C ALA A 454 14.37 13.66 18.15
N GLU A 455 13.74 12.67 18.79
CA GLU A 455 12.66 12.87 19.76
C GLU A 455 13.17 13.48 21.07
N ILE A 456 14.37 13.11 21.52
CA ILE A 456 15.06 13.76 22.66
C ILE A 456 15.36 15.23 22.31
N PHE A 457 15.91 15.52 21.11
CA PHE A 457 16.11 16.91 20.68
C PHE A 457 14.79 17.69 20.54
N ARG A 458 13.71 17.06 20.07
CA ARG A 458 12.38 17.69 20.01
C ARG A 458 11.86 18.04 21.41
N LYS A 459 11.98 17.12 22.37
CA LYS A 459 11.62 17.36 23.78
C LYS A 459 12.47 18.49 24.39
N ALA A 460 13.79 18.47 24.17
CA ALA A 460 14.69 19.54 24.63
C ALA A 460 14.30 20.91 24.04
N LEU A 461 14.00 21.00 22.73
CA LEU A 461 13.52 22.23 22.09
C LEU A 461 12.15 22.69 22.62
N VAL A 462 11.25 21.77 22.99
CA VAL A 462 9.97 22.11 23.64
C VAL A 462 10.20 22.67 25.05
N TYR A 463 11.12 22.11 25.84
CA TYR A 463 11.47 22.63 27.15
C TYR A 463 12.20 23.98 27.06
N GLN A 464 13.16 24.13 26.15
CA GLN A 464 13.81 25.42 25.86
C GLN A 464 12.80 26.48 25.43
N LYS A 465 11.86 26.13 24.53
CA LYS A 465 10.76 27.03 24.14
C LYS A 465 9.86 27.39 25.33
N ARG A 466 9.54 26.44 26.22
CA ARG A 466 8.70 26.70 27.41
C ARG A 466 9.43 27.58 28.43
N TYR A 467 10.71 27.35 28.65
CA TYR A 467 11.57 28.19 29.49
C TYR A 467 11.71 29.61 28.94
N LEU A 468 11.97 29.76 27.64
CA LEU A 468 12.01 31.06 26.98
C LEU A 468 10.64 31.77 26.98
N LEU A 469 9.53 31.04 26.85
CA LEU A 469 8.19 31.62 26.98
C LEU A 469 7.85 32.03 28.43
N LEU A 470 8.39 31.35 29.43
CA LEU A 470 8.32 31.78 30.82
C LEU A 470 9.10 33.08 30.98
N LEU A 471 10.40 33.06 30.67
CA LEU A 471 11.31 34.21 30.78
C LEU A 471 10.82 35.46 30.01
N VAL A 472 10.22 35.28 28.84
CA VAL A 472 9.61 36.37 28.04
C VAL A 472 8.23 36.78 28.57
N GLY A 473 7.46 35.86 29.16
CA GLY A 473 6.21 36.17 29.85
C GLY A 473 6.42 36.96 31.14
N ASP A 474 7.48 36.64 31.88
CA ASP A 474 7.93 37.33 33.08
C ASP A 474 8.51 38.71 32.68
N PHE A 475 9.31 38.77 31.61
CA PHE A 475 9.78 40.03 31.04
C PHE A 475 8.63 40.94 30.60
N GLN A 476 7.53 40.41 30.05
CA GLN A 476 6.33 41.20 29.76
C GLN A 476 5.67 41.79 31.01
N HIS A 477 5.81 41.18 32.19
CA HIS A 477 5.31 41.78 33.43
C HIS A 477 6.24 42.92 33.89
N CYS A 478 7.56 42.73 33.81
CA CYS A 478 8.54 43.81 34.05
C CYS A 478 8.33 44.98 33.07
N GLU A 479 8.19 44.71 31.77
CA GLU A 479 7.89 45.68 30.72
C GLU A 479 6.61 46.46 31.03
N ARG A 480 5.50 45.78 31.36
CA ARG A 480 4.25 46.44 31.76
C ARG A 480 4.41 47.28 33.02
N HIS A 481 5.16 46.82 34.03
CA HIS A 481 5.42 47.59 35.24
C HIS A 481 6.26 48.85 34.96
N THR A 482 7.27 48.75 34.09
CA THR A 482 8.10 49.88 33.66
C THR A 482 7.28 50.87 32.83
N LEU A 483 6.46 50.41 31.88
CA LEU A 483 5.57 51.27 31.09
C LEU A 483 4.47 51.92 31.94
N TYR A 484 3.98 51.24 32.98
CA TYR A 484 3.06 51.82 33.97
C TYR A 484 3.73 52.90 34.83
N LEU A 485 4.99 52.71 35.21
CA LEU A 485 5.77 53.74 35.93
C LEU A 485 6.05 54.96 35.03
N ILE A 486 6.45 54.73 33.77
CA ILE A 486 6.74 55.79 32.78
C ILE A 486 5.46 56.59 32.44
N SER A 487 4.31 55.95 32.29
CA SER A 487 3.03 56.65 32.07
C SER A 487 2.57 57.44 33.29
N ARG A 488 2.85 56.97 34.53
CA ARG A 488 2.68 57.79 35.75
C ARG A 488 3.63 59.00 35.82
N MET A 489 4.74 58.98 35.08
CA MET A 489 5.64 60.13 34.91
C MET A 489 5.22 61.07 33.75
N GLY A 490 4.01 60.92 33.21
CA GLY A 490 3.43 61.80 32.18
C GLY A 490 3.87 61.50 30.74
N ALA A 491 4.93 60.71 30.55
CA ALA A 491 5.32 60.21 29.24
C ALA A 491 4.42 59.02 28.86
N TRP A 492 3.33 59.27 28.13
CA TRP A 492 2.42 58.22 27.67
C TRP A 492 3.01 57.44 26.48
N PRO A 493 3.40 56.14 26.63
CA PRO A 493 3.52 55.26 25.48
C PRO A 493 2.11 55.02 24.93
N SER A 494 1.85 55.45 23.70
CA SER A 494 0.53 55.29 23.07
C SER A 494 0.10 53.82 23.09
N PRO A 495 -1.15 53.50 23.51
CA PRO A 495 -1.60 52.11 23.62
C PRO A 495 -1.53 51.39 22.26
N PRO A 496 -1.40 50.05 22.24
CA PRO A 496 -1.28 49.27 21.01
C PRO A 496 -2.61 49.21 20.25
N LEU A 497 -2.93 50.31 19.56
CA LEU A 497 -4.14 50.49 18.76
C LEU A 497 -4.26 49.38 17.71
N SER A 498 -5.26 48.50 17.89
CA SER A 498 -5.59 47.35 17.05
C SER A 498 -6.22 47.74 15.70
N HIS A 499 -5.78 48.86 15.13
CA HIS A 499 -6.36 49.45 13.93
C HIS A 499 -5.92 48.72 12.66
N ASN A 500 -6.93 48.29 11.90
CA ASN A 500 -6.96 47.75 10.55
C ASN A 500 -5.84 48.19 9.57
N ARG A 501 -4.58 47.77 9.76
CA ARG A 501 -3.51 48.04 8.78
C ARG A 501 -3.58 47.07 7.59
N PRO A 502 -3.83 47.53 6.35
CA PRO A 502 -3.77 46.68 5.16
C PRO A 502 -2.38 46.09 4.96
N LEU A 503 -1.31 46.80 5.37
CA LEU A 503 0.06 46.28 5.44
C LEU A 503 0.22 45.06 6.37
N GLY A 504 -0.60 44.96 7.42
CA GLY A 504 -0.65 43.78 8.30
C GLY A 504 -1.28 42.58 7.60
N ARG A 505 -2.42 42.78 6.91
CA ARG A 505 -3.07 41.78 6.06
C ARG A 505 -2.16 41.34 4.91
N PHE A 506 -1.47 42.27 4.26
CA PHE A 506 -0.47 42.00 3.21
C PHE A 506 0.71 41.18 3.76
N ARG A 507 1.31 41.58 4.89
CA ARG A 507 2.38 40.79 5.53
C ARG A 507 1.92 39.39 5.97
N ALA A 508 0.66 39.22 6.39
CA ALA A 508 0.07 37.91 6.66
C ALA A 508 -0.10 37.09 5.38
N ALA A 509 -0.70 37.65 4.33
CA ALA A 509 -0.88 36.99 3.04
C ALA A 509 0.46 36.59 2.41
N VAL A 510 1.47 37.46 2.43
CA VAL A 510 2.84 37.15 1.96
C VAL A 510 3.45 35.99 2.76
N ARG A 511 3.27 35.94 4.09
CA ARG A 511 3.72 34.80 4.90
C ARG A 511 2.98 33.50 4.55
N VAL A 512 1.67 33.56 4.29
CA VAL A 512 0.88 32.41 3.82
C VAL A 512 1.35 31.93 2.44
N VAL A 513 1.58 32.84 1.49
CA VAL A 513 2.14 32.51 0.16
C VAL A 513 3.52 31.86 0.29
N ILE A 514 4.42 32.41 1.13
CA ILE A 514 5.74 31.81 1.40
C ILE A 514 5.59 30.43 2.05
N ALA A 515 4.65 30.23 2.97
CA ALA A 515 4.37 28.93 3.59
C ALA A 515 3.85 27.91 2.57
N VAL A 516 2.90 28.29 1.71
CA VAL A 516 2.36 27.43 0.64
C VAL A 516 3.44 27.09 -0.40
N LEU A 517 4.31 28.03 -0.76
CA LEU A 517 5.45 27.76 -1.65
C LEU A 517 6.47 26.81 -1.00
N ARG A 518 6.78 26.99 0.29
CA ARG A 518 7.63 26.06 1.06
C ARG A 518 7.02 24.67 1.19
N MET A 519 5.72 24.57 1.45
CA MET A 519 4.98 23.30 1.46
C MET A 519 5.03 22.63 0.08
N LYS A 520 4.64 23.32 -1.00
CA LYS A 520 4.70 22.78 -2.37
C LYS A 520 6.12 22.34 -2.76
N PHE A 521 7.16 23.04 -2.30
CA PHE A 521 8.55 22.60 -2.47
C PHE A 521 8.87 21.32 -1.67
N LEU A 522 8.48 21.25 -0.40
CA LEU A 522 8.68 20.06 0.44
C LEU A 522 7.92 18.84 -0.10
N THR A 523 6.65 19.00 -0.50
CA THR A 523 5.86 17.94 -1.14
C THR A 523 6.52 17.46 -2.44
N ARG A 524 6.97 18.37 -3.32
CA ARG A 524 7.72 18.01 -4.53
C ARG A 524 9.05 17.29 -4.22
N LYS A 525 9.77 17.72 -3.17
CA LYS A 525 11.02 17.07 -2.72
C LYS A 525 10.76 15.67 -2.17
N TRP A 526 9.68 15.49 -1.40
CA TRP A 526 9.25 14.21 -0.83
C TRP A 526 8.72 13.24 -1.89
N GLN A 527 7.88 13.69 -2.82
CA GLN A 527 7.48 12.92 -4.00
C GLN A 527 8.69 12.47 -4.84
N ARG A 528 9.70 13.34 -5.01
CA ARG A 528 10.97 13.04 -5.69
C ARG A 528 11.99 12.26 -4.82
N ALA A 529 11.63 11.93 -3.58
CA ALA A 529 12.31 10.94 -2.76
C ALA A 529 11.59 9.59 -2.86
N ILE A 530 10.25 9.55 -2.74
CA ILE A 530 9.44 8.35 -2.92
C ILE A 530 9.69 7.72 -4.29
N ARG A 531 9.61 8.48 -5.39
CA ARG A 531 9.91 7.96 -6.75
C ARG A 531 11.33 7.41 -6.92
N ARG A 532 12.27 7.70 -6.00
CA ARG A 532 13.61 7.09 -5.98
C ARG A 532 13.70 5.83 -5.12
N LEU A 533 12.78 5.62 -4.17
CA LEU A 533 12.58 4.33 -3.52
C LEU A 533 11.83 3.37 -4.45
N SER A 534 10.81 3.84 -5.17
CA SER A 534 10.00 3.05 -6.10
C SER A 534 10.80 2.36 -7.22
N VAL A 535 11.90 2.96 -7.67
CA VAL A 535 12.74 2.44 -8.78
C VAL A 535 13.83 1.49 -8.28
N SER A 536 14.08 1.42 -6.97
CA SER A 536 15.09 0.54 -6.37
C SER A 536 14.50 -0.81 -5.90
N GLY A 537 13.49 -1.32 -6.62
CA GLY A 537 12.57 -2.37 -6.16
C GLY A 537 12.29 -3.51 -7.14
N THR A 538 13.06 -3.66 -8.21
CA THR A 538 12.95 -4.78 -9.16
C THR A 538 14.32 -5.45 -9.32
N VAL A 539 14.38 -6.75 -9.03
CA VAL A 539 15.60 -7.57 -9.04
C VAL A 539 15.40 -8.74 -10.01
N ASN A 540 16.47 -9.10 -10.73
CA ASN A 540 16.56 -10.10 -11.81
C ASN A 540 15.85 -9.68 -13.13
N GLY A 541 16.50 -9.78 -14.30
CA GLY A 541 17.91 -10.06 -14.56
C GLY A 541 18.20 -10.29 -16.05
N HIS A 542 19.44 -10.00 -16.50
CA HIS A 542 19.97 -10.18 -17.87
C HIS A 542 19.32 -9.26 -18.95
N ALA A 543 20.05 -8.70 -19.93
CA ALA A 543 21.50 -8.61 -20.12
C ALA A 543 21.87 -7.38 -21.01
N GLN A 544 23.19 -7.16 -21.17
CA GLN A 544 23.84 -6.35 -22.22
C GLN A 544 23.63 -4.83 -22.15
N GLY A 545 24.74 -4.08 -22.12
CA GLY A 545 24.76 -2.62 -22.29
C GLY A 545 25.72 -2.21 -23.41
N PRO A 546 25.79 -0.91 -23.73
CA PRO A 546 27.06 -0.30 -24.12
C PRO A 546 27.61 0.69 -23.07
N LYS A 547 28.84 1.15 -23.29
CA LYS A 547 29.52 2.20 -22.51
C LYS A 547 29.36 3.59 -23.16
N ALA A 548 29.78 4.63 -22.44
CA ALA A 548 29.85 6.03 -22.86
C ALA A 548 28.46 6.70 -23.04
N GLU A 549 28.28 8.02 -22.92
CA GLU A 549 29.21 9.14 -23.19
C GLU A 549 29.26 10.17 -22.04
N VAL A 550 30.38 10.89 -21.90
CA VAL A 550 30.45 12.11 -21.08
C VAL A 550 30.19 13.31 -21.98
N LEU A 551 29.03 13.99 -21.88
CA LEU A 551 28.87 15.44 -22.13
C LEU A 551 27.41 15.97 -22.00
N ARG A 552 27.28 17.11 -21.30
CA ARG A 552 26.56 18.34 -21.72
C ARG A 552 25.20 18.22 -22.48
N GLN A 553 24.11 18.65 -21.82
CA GLN A 553 23.37 19.92 -22.13
C GLN A 553 22.33 20.19 -21.02
N GLN A 554 22.37 21.32 -20.29
CA GLN A 554 22.05 22.73 -20.62
C GLN A 554 20.60 23.13 -20.27
N HIS A 555 20.48 24.18 -19.43
CA HIS A 555 19.24 24.90 -19.19
C HIS A 555 18.88 25.77 -20.40
N PRO A 556 17.61 25.77 -20.86
CA PRO A 556 17.11 26.81 -21.74
C PRO A 556 16.92 28.13 -20.97
N ARG A 557 17.62 29.18 -21.40
CA ARG A 557 17.15 30.56 -21.28
C ARG A 557 17.29 31.24 -22.64
N LEU A 558 16.39 32.20 -22.87
CA LEU A 558 16.13 32.80 -24.18
C LEU A 558 17.35 33.56 -24.73
N LYS A 559 17.54 33.52 -26.05
CA LYS A 559 18.43 34.42 -26.78
C LYS A 559 17.64 35.61 -27.31
N PHE A 560 18.23 36.79 -27.25
CA PHE A 560 18.03 37.86 -28.24
C PHE A 560 19.35 38.08 -28.99
N ASN A 561 19.32 38.82 -30.10
CA ASN A 561 20.32 38.70 -31.16
C ASN A 561 21.44 39.75 -31.12
N SER A 562 22.67 39.28 -31.42
CA SER A 562 23.67 40.00 -32.25
C SER A 562 24.44 41.19 -31.59
N PRO A 563 25.62 41.59 -32.12
CA PRO A 563 26.82 41.56 -31.28
C PRO A 563 27.69 42.88 -31.31
N PRO A 564 29.05 42.91 -31.40
CA PRO A 564 29.85 43.51 -30.31
C PRO A 564 30.82 44.64 -30.71
N ASN A 565 31.30 45.45 -29.75
CA ASN A 565 32.60 46.13 -29.88
C ASN A 565 33.22 46.63 -28.55
N ARG A 566 34.56 46.76 -28.55
CA ARG A 566 35.48 47.52 -27.66
C ARG A 566 35.45 47.37 -26.12
N ASP A 567 36.50 46.71 -25.62
CA ASP A 567 37.59 47.29 -24.82
C ASP A 567 37.30 48.44 -23.81
N SER A 568 37.58 48.21 -22.50
CA SER A 568 38.51 49.08 -21.74
C SER A 568 38.89 48.54 -20.33
N SER A 569 40.19 48.31 -20.13
CA SER A 569 41.03 48.61 -18.94
C SER A 569 40.48 48.67 -17.47
N ALA A 570 40.92 47.69 -16.66
CA ALA A 570 41.81 47.85 -15.47
C ALA A 570 41.32 48.40 -14.08
N VAL A 571 42.20 48.18 -13.08
CA VAL A 571 42.22 48.66 -11.67
C VAL A 571 41.11 48.10 -10.76
N HIS A 572 41.30 47.11 -9.86
CA HIS A 572 42.42 46.66 -8.98
C HIS A 572 42.61 47.48 -7.69
N ARG A 573 42.11 46.97 -6.55
CA ARG A 573 42.49 47.43 -5.19
C ARG A 573 42.18 46.39 -4.09
N ASP A 574 43.09 45.45 -3.88
CA ASP A 574 43.12 44.57 -2.69
C ASP A 574 44.03 45.16 -1.60
N THR A 575 43.59 45.14 -0.33
CA THR A 575 44.39 45.23 0.92
C THR A 575 43.43 45.20 2.14
N VAL A 576 43.68 44.57 3.30
CA VAL A 576 44.86 43.84 3.82
C VAL A 576 44.44 42.54 4.55
N SER A 577 45.33 41.53 4.49
CA SER A 577 45.46 40.25 5.22
C SER A 577 44.89 40.09 6.65
N ALA A 578 44.48 38.85 6.99
CA ALA A 578 44.88 38.14 8.22
C ALA A 578 44.88 36.59 8.05
N LEU A 579 45.70 35.87 8.82
CA LEU A 579 46.16 34.49 8.56
C LEU A 579 45.25 33.33 9.07
N VAL A 580 45.45 32.15 8.45
CA VAL A 580 44.95 30.78 8.77
C VAL A 580 45.99 30.10 9.71
N PRO A 581 45.67 29.23 10.73
CA PRO A 581 44.97 27.93 10.58
C PRO A 581 44.08 27.42 11.75
N PRO A 582 43.35 26.30 11.57
CA PRO A 582 42.61 25.61 12.64
C PRO A 582 43.44 24.57 13.42
N THR A 583 43.28 24.51 14.74
CA THR A 583 43.94 23.54 15.66
C THR A 583 42.99 22.43 16.15
N LYS A 584 43.51 21.42 16.86
CA LYS A 584 42.85 20.13 17.16
C LYS A 584 42.78 19.83 18.67
N SER A 585 41.87 18.92 19.04
CA SER A 585 41.87 18.13 20.30
C SER A 585 41.59 18.93 21.60
N PRO A 586 41.28 18.27 22.75
CA PRO A 586 41.23 16.82 22.99
C PRO A 586 39.88 16.29 23.55
N PHE A 587 39.67 14.98 23.41
CA PHE A 587 39.43 14.01 24.51
C PHE A 587 39.04 12.65 23.92
N ARG A 588 39.98 11.69 23.94
CA ARG A 588 39.66 10.25 23.83
C ARG A 588 39.63 9.67 25.24
N LEU A 589 38.67 8.81 25.52
CA LEU A 589 38.86 7.68 26.43
C LEU A 589 38.40 6.40 25.72
N HIS A 590 39.00 5.27 26.09
CA HIS A 590 38.87 4.01 25.37
C HIS A 590 37.64 3.19 25.80
N ASN A 591 37.08 2.45 24.84
CA ASN A 591 36.30 1.26 25.16
C ASN A 591 37.17 0.28 25.95
N ARG A 592 36.69 -0.21 27.08
CA ARG A 592 37.20 -1.44 27.71
C ARG A 592 36.01 -2.34 28.07
N VAL A 593 36.05 -3.57 27.59
CA VAL A 593 35.06 -4.60 27.90
C VAL A 593 35.47 -5.31 29.20
N TYR A 594 34.51 -5.50 30.11
CA TYR A 594 34.52 -6.54 31.14
C TYR A 594 33.08 -7.00 31.41
N SER A 595 32.93 -8.21 31.97
CA SER A 595 31.69 -8.98 31.92
C SER A 595 30.99 -9.12 33.27
N SER A 596 29.65 -9.21 33.20
CA SER A 596 28.73 -10.06 33.99
C SER A 596 29.06 -10.42 35.44
N THR A 597 28.28 -9.89 36.38
CA THR A 597 27.72 -10.51 37.62
C THR A 597 26.98 -9.40 38.42
N SER A 598 26.08 -9.62 39.39
CA SER A 598 24.94 -10.55 39.58
C SER A 598 24.37 -10.31 41.00
N LEU A 599 23.04 -10.40 41.22
CA LEU A 599 22.35 -10.28 42.54
C LEU A 599 22.44 -8.85 43.14
N GLY A 600 21.35 -8.16 43.47
CA GLY A 600 20.46 -8.35 44.64
C GLY A 600 20.39 -6.99 45.38
N SER A 601 19.45 -6.67 46.29
CA SER A 601 18.27 -7.39 46.78
C SER A 601 17.15 -6.39 47.16
N GLU A 602 16.00 -6.96 47.47
CA GLU A 602 14.65 -6.45 47.76
C GLU A 602 14.41 -5.26 48.73
N HIS A 603 13.11 -4.88 48.77
CA HIS A 603 12.31 -4.41 49.93
C HIS A 603 12.34 -2.92 50.38
N SER A 604 11.31 -2.21 49.94
CA SER A 604 10.32 -1.48 50.77
C SER A 604 10.79 -0.63 51.96
N GLY A 605 10.62 0.69 51.86
CA GLY A 605 10.56 1.62 53.00
C GLY A 605 9.83 2.90 52.63
N GLY A 606 8.65 3.14 53.22
CA GLY A 606 7.85 4.35 52.96
C GLY A 606 8.07 5.41 54.03
N THR A 607 8.75 6.50 53.70
CA THR A 607 8.83 7.72 54.52
C THR A 607 8.46 8.93 53.68
N SER A 608 7.55 9.77 54.19
CA SER A 608 7.10 11.00 53.54
C SER A 608 8.18 12.09 53.66
N GLU A 609 9.10 12.14 52.71
CA GLU A 609 10.05 13.26 52.61
C GLU A 609 9.42 14.47 51.94
N ASP A 610 9.36 15.56 52.70
CA ASP A 610 8.94 16.89 52.29
C ASP A 610 9.90 17.45 51.21
N PRO A 611 9.42 17.83 50.01
CA PRO A 611 10.28 18.27 48.92
C PRO A 611 11.09 19.53 49.24
N GLU A 612 10.64 20.38 50.17
CA GLU A 612 11.40 21.57 50.57
C GLU A 612 12.63 21.22 51.41
N ARG A 613 12.58 20.13 52.19
CA ARG A 613 13.73 19.59 52.94
C ARG A 613 14.75 18.94 52.01
N SER A 614 14.29 18.16 51.03
CA SER A 614 15.18 17.56 50.03
C SER A 614 15.92 18.63 49.21
N LEU A 615 15.24 19.73 48.85
CA LEU A 615 15.84 20.84 48.14
C LEU A 615 16.86 21.61 49.00
N THR A 616 16.57 21.86 50.28
CA THR A 616 17.51 22.54 51.18
C THR A 616 18.74 21.70 51.51
N GLU A 617 18.61 20.39 51.72
CA GLU A 617 19.78 19.50 51.81
C GLU A 617 20.60 19.52 50.50
N TYR A 618 19.97 19.46 49.34
CA TYR A 618 20.66 19.48 48.05
C TYR A 618 21.47 20.77 47.83
N ILE A 619 20.87 21.93 48.14
CA ILE A 619 21.55 23.24 48.12
C ILE A 619 22.74 23.22 49.08
N HIS A 620 22.53 22.83 50.34
CA HIS A 620 23.58 22.85 51.35
C HIS A 620 24.73 21.86 51.04
N ARG A 621 24.41 20.76 50.36
CA ARG A 621 25.40 19.78 49.85
C ARG A 621 26.20 20.33 48.68
N ILE A 622 25.63 21.21 47.85
CA ILE A 622 26.36 21.95 46.80
C ILE A 622 27.23 23.03 47.42
N GLU A 623 26.73 23.84 48.35
CA GLU A 623 27.51 24.85 49.08
C GLU A 623 28.74 24.23 49.75
N LYS A 624 28.56 23.08 50.41
CA LYS A 624 29.61 22.32 51.10
C LYS A 624 30.59 21.59 50.15
N VAL A 625 30.31 21.56 48.84
CA VAL A 625 31.24 21.15 47.78
C VAL A 625 31.96 22.35 47.19
N LEU A 626 31.27 23.49 47.00
CA LEU A 626 31.87 24.74 46.53
C LEU A 626 32.87 25.31 47.55
N GLN A 627 32.58 25.24 48.86
CA GLN A 627 33.51 25.57 49.95
C GLN A 627 34.73 24.62 50.07
N ARG A 628 34.86 23.61 49.21
CA ARG A 628 36.04 22.73 49.09
C ARG A 628 36.76 22.90 47.75
N LEU A 629 36.32 23.86 46.94
CA LEU A 629 36.87 24.24 45.63
C LEU A 629 37.37 25.70 45.64
N VAL A 630 37.52 26.27 46.84
CA VAL A 630 38.20 27.52 47.19
C VAL A 630 39.28 27.15 48.21
#